data_AF-A0A392QP60-F1
#
_entry.id   AF-A0A392QP60-F1
#
_cell.length_a   1.000
_cell.length_b   1.000
_cell.length_c   1.000
_cell.angle_alpha   90.00
_cell.angle_beta   90.00
_cell.angle_gamma   90.00
#
_symmetry.space_group_name_H-M   'P 1'
#
loop_
_entity.id
_entity.type
_entity.pdbx_description
1 polymer ?
#
loop_
_entity_poly.entity_id
_entity_poly.type
_entity_poly.pdbx_seq_one_letter_code
_entity_poly.pdbx_strand_id
1 'polypeptide(L)'
;RLLAGSENLANSLKTITDSQNISFLDAARSAGYAKTEDDLSSVFLKKGTYSAFVELHIEQGPILEDEGISIGIVTAIAAPA
;
A
#
# COMPACT_ATOMS: atom_id res chain seq x y z
N ARG A 1 2.56 0.08 2.46
CA ARG A 1 3.87 0.02 3.16
C ARG A 1 4.18 -1.32 3.84
N LEU A 2 3.27 -2.30 3.83
CA LEU A 2 3.51 -3.60 4.46
C LEU A 2 4.75 -4.31 3.88
N LEU A 3 4.93 -4.28 2.55
CA LEU A 3 6.12 -4.80 1.88
C LEU A 3 7.43 -4.17 2.36
N ALA A 4 7.40 -2.94 2.87
CA ALA A 4 8.58 -2.27 3.42
C ALA A 4 8.87 -2.68 4.88
N GLY A 5 8.17 -3.69 5.41
CA GLY A 5 8.42 -4.25 6.74
C GLY A 5 7.84 -3.44 7.90
N SER A 6 6.73 -2.73 7.69
CA SER A 6 6.09 -1.99 8.78
C SER A 6 5.37 -2.93 9.76
N GLU A 7 6.04 -3.27 10.86
CA GLU A 7 5.48 -4.11 11.94
C GLU A 7 4.22 -3.49 12.58
N ASN A 8 4.24 -2.17 12.81
CA ASN A 8 3.07 -1.46 13.35
C ASN A 8 1.85 -1.64 12.45
N LEU A 9 2.00 -1.48 11.13
CA LEU A 9 0.92 -1.70 10.18
C LEU A 9 0.47 -3.17 10.19
N ALA A 10 1.41 -4.12 10.21
CA ALA A 10 1.08 -5.54 10.26
C ALA A 10 0.25 -5.91 11.50
N ASN A 11 0.57 -5.32 12.65
CA ASN A 11 -0.20 -5.49 13.88
C ASN A 11 -1.58 -4.81 13.79
N SER A 12 -1.67 -3.60 13.25
CA SER A 12 -2.97 -2.92 13.05
C SER A 12 -3.89 -3.72 12.12
N LEU A 13 -3.37 -4.33 11.05
CA LEU A 13 -4.16 -5.14 10.12
C LEU A 13 -4.83 -6.35 10.78
N LYS A 14 -4.33 -6.83 11.93
CA LYS A 14 -4.96 -7.94 12.67
C LYS A 14 -6.27 -7.54 13.37
N THR A 15 -6.49 -6.25 13.61
CA THR A 15 -7.60 -5.78 14.46
C THR A 15 -8.57 -4.85 13.74
N ILE A 16 -8.23 -4.32 12.56
CA ILE A 16 -9.13 -3.43 11.82
C ILE A 16 -10.23 -4.21 11.10
N THR A 17 -11.35 -3.52 10.90
CA THR A 17 -12.47 -3.97 10.08
C THR A 17 -12.82 -2.92 9.04
N ASP A 18 -13.47 -3.33 7.96
CA ASP A 18 -14.08 -2.42 7.01
C ASP A 18 -15.41 -1.82 7.54
N SER A 19 -16.09 -1.04 6.71
CA SER A 19 -17.37 -0.40 7.05
C SER A 19 -18.53 -1.39 7.24
N GLN A 20 -18.36 -2.65 6.86
CA GLN A 20 -19.33 -3.73 7.05
C GLN A 20 -18.98 -4.63 8.24
N ASN A 21 -17.98 -4.24 9.05
CA ASN A 21 -17.41 -5.02 10.16
C ASN A 21 -16.74 -6.33 9.72
N ILE A 22 -16.28 -6.43 8.47
CA ILE A 22 -15.49 -7.59 8.02
C ILE A 22 -14.03 -7.33 8.39
N SER A 23 -13.40 -8.30 9.07
CA SER A 23 -11.98 -8.18 9.43
C SER A 23 -11.10 -8.25 8.18
N PHE A 24 -9.94 -7.58 8.21
CA PHE A 24 -8.98 -7.64 7.11
C PHE A 24 -8.61 -9.08 6.73
N LEU A 25 -8.41 -9.96 7.72
CA LEU A 25 -8.06 -11.36 7.48
C LEU A 25 -9.21 -12.15 6.85
N ASP A 26 -10.45 -11.91 7.25
CA ASP A 26 -11.61 -12.57 6.64
C ASP A 26 -11.83 -12.10 5.20
N ALA A 27 -11.66 -10.81 4.94
CA ALA A 27 -11.64 -10.27 3.58
C ALA A 27 -10.53 -10.93 2.73
N ALA A 28 -9.30 -11.02 3.25
CA ALA A 28 -8.19 -11.66 2.56
C ALA A 28 -8.44 -13.15 2.28
N ARG A 29 -8.97 -13.90 3.25
CA ARG A 29 -9.31 -15.32 3.12
C ARG A 29 -10.43 -15.55 2.11
N SER A 30 -11.48 -14.73 2.13
CA SER A 30 -12.58 -14.81 1.16
C SER A 30 -12.10 -14.55 -0.28
N ALA A 31 -11.09 -13.70 -0.45
CA ALA A 31 -10.41 -13.47 -1.73
C ALA A 31 -9.39 -14.57 -2.11
N GLY A 32 -9.17 -15.58 -1.26
CA GLY A 32 -8.28 -16.70 -1.52
C GLY A 32 -6.81 -16.48 -1.10
N TYR A 33 -6.52 -15.45 -0.29
CA TYR A 33 -5.21 -15.23 0.34
C TYR A 33 -5.18 -15.76 1.79
N ALA A 34 -4.04 -15.56 2.49
CA ALA A 34 -3.89 -15.83 3.93
C ALA A 34 -4.43 -17.21 4.39
N LYS A 35 -4.14 -18.27 3.63
CA LYS A 35 -4.76 -19.60 3.80
C LYS A 35 -4.21 -20.41 4.97
N THR A 36 -2.98 -20.13 5.40
CA THR A 36 -2.24 -21.02 6.30
C THR A 36 -2.01 -20.41 7.67
N GLU A 37 -1.64 -19.13 7.74
CA GLU A 37 -1.28 -18.46 8.99
C GLU A 37 -1.67 -16.98 8.94
N ASP A 38 -1.99 -16.42 10.11
CA ASP A 38 -2.29 -14.99 10.30
C ASP A 38 -1.00 -14.15 10.46
N ASP A 39 0.08 -14.63 9.83
CA ASP A 39 1.38 -13.98 9.83
C ASP A 39 1.64 -13.26 8.50
N LEU A 40 1.79 -11.94 8.60
CA LEU A 40 2.10 -11.06 7.49
C LEU A 40 3.62 -10.83 7.34
N SER A 41 4.46 -11.40 8.20
CA SER A 41 5.91 -11.22 8.13
C SER A 41 6.50 -11.76 6.81
N SER A 42 5.87 -12.77 6.22
CA SER A 42 6.29 -13.41 4.97
C SER A 42 6.33 -12.46 3.76
N VAL A 43 5.59 -11.35 3.79
CA VAL A 43 5.59 -10.37 2.70
C VAL A 43 6.58 -9.22 2.91
N PHE A 44 7.33 -9.21 4.02
CA PHE A 44 8.30 -8.16 4.29
C PHE A 44 9.52 -8.31 3.37
N LEU A 45 9.81 -7.25 2.62
CA LEU A 45 11.01 -7.18 1.79
C LEU A 45 12.17 -6.64 2.62
N LYS A 46 13.30 -7.35 2.58
CA LYS A 46 14.53 -6.89 3.23
C LYS A 46 15.03 -5.61 2.56
N LYS A 47 15.64 -4.71 3.34
CA LYS A 47 16.32 -3.53 2.79
C LYS A 47 17.36 -3.98 1.75
N GLY A 48 17.33 -3.37 0.57
CA GLY A 48 18.20 -3.73 -0.55
C GLY A 48 17.68 -4.82 -1.47
N THR A 49 16.46 -5.34 -1.25
CA THR A 49 15.82 -6.29 -2.19
C THR A 49 15.68 -5.68 -3.60
N TYR A 50 15.36 -4.39 -3.67
CA TYR A 50 15.35 -3.62 -4.91
C TYR A 50 16.32 -2.44 -4.83
N SER A 51 16.97 -2.13 -5.94
CA SER A 51 17.83 -0.95 -6.06
C SER A 51 17.04 0.35 -6.11
N ALA A 52 15.83 0.34 -6.69
CA ALA A 52 14.92 1.46 -6.81
C ALA A 52 13.48 0.98 -7.06
N PHE A 53 12.50 1.86 -6.87
CA PHE A 53 11.08 1.64 -7.17
C PHE A 53 10.55 2.84 -7.97
N VAL A 54 9.81 2.56 -9.05
CA VAL A 54 9.18 3.57 -9.90
C VAL A 54 7.71 3.20 -10.06
N GLU A 55 6.83 4.18 -9.88
CA GLU A 55 5.38 4.03 -10.04
C GLU A 55 4.88 5.05 -11.06
N LEU A 56 4.23 4.56 -12.11
CA LEU A 56 3.50 5.40 -13.06
C LEU A 56 2.08 5.57 -12.55
N HIS A 57 1.62 6.82 -12.45
CA HIS A 57 0.30 7.13 -11.94
C HIS A 57 -0.31 8.31 -12.71
N ILE A 58 -1.64 8.36 -12.78
CA ILE A 58 -2.35 9.58 -13.23
C ILE A 58 -2.24 10.67 -12.15
N GLU A 59 -2.35 11.94 -12.53
CA GLU A 59 -2.17 13.06 -11.60
C GLU A 59 -3.22 13.10 -10.47
N GLN A 60 -4.47 12.72 -10.77
CA GLN A 60 -5.63 12.88 -9.88
C GLN A 60 -5.94 14.34 -9.49
N GLY A 61 -5.42 15.29 -10.27
CA GLY A 61 -5.63 16.73 -10.16
C GLY A 61 -5.63 17.38 -11.55
N PRO A 62 -5.78 18.71 -11.61
CA PRO A 62 -5.89 19.43 -12.87
C PRO A 62 -4.57 20.03 -13.39
N ILE A 63 -3.44 19.92 -12.68
CA ILE A 63 -2.22 20.70 -12.96
C ILE A 63 -1.62 20.38 -14.33
N LEU A 64 -1.47 19.10 -14.69
CA LEU A 64 -0.92 18.69 -15.99
C LEU A 64 -1.83 19.13 -17.14
N GLU A 65 -3.16 19.09 -16.95
CA GLU A 65 -4.13 19.56 -17.92
C GLU A 65 -4.08 21.09 -18.05
N ASP A 66 -4.16 21.82 -16.93
CA ASP A 66 -4.14 23.27 -16.86
C ASP A 66 -2.83 23.87 -17.41
N GLU A 67 -1.70 23.20 -17.17
CA GLU A 67 -0.39 23.60 -17.70
C GLU A 67 -0.11 23.10 -19.12
N GLY A 68 -0.96 22.21 -19.67
CA GLY A 68 -0.78 21.63 -21.00
C GLY A 68 0.46 20.74 -21.14
N ILE A 69 0.88 20.08 -20.06
CA ILE A 69 2.08 19.23 -19.99
C ILE A 69 1.68 17.75 -19.97
N SER A 70 2.41 16.91 -20.70
CA SER A 70 2.07 15.49 -20.81
C SER A 70 2.55 14.61 -19.65
N ILE A 71 3.63 14.98 -18.96
CA ILE A 71 4.27 14.16 -17.92
C ILE A 71 4.75 15.04 -16.77
N GLY A 72 4.36 14.68 -15.54
CA GLY A 72 4.88 15.26 -14.30
C GLY A 72 5.91 14.34 -13.62
N ILE A 73 6.96 14.94 -13.05
CA ILE A 73 7.91 14.22 -12.18
C ILE A 73 7.55 14.52 -10.73
N VAL A 74 6.95 13.54 -10.05
CA VAL A 74 6.56 13.67 -8.63
C VAL A 74 7.81 13.79 -7.76
N THR A 75 7.89 14.87 -6.98
CA THR A 75 9.04 15.16 -6.11
C THR A 75 8.81 14.72 -4.66
N ALA A 76 7.57 14.71 -4.20
CA ALA A 76 7.17 14.30 -2.86
C ALA A 76 5.73 13.80 -2.84
N ILE A 77 5.44 12.92 -1.87
CA ILE A 77 4.07 12.53 -1.51
C ILE A 77 3.78 13.21 -0.18
N ALA A 78 2.64 13.89 -0.07
CA ALA A 78 2.23 14.53 1.17
C ALA A 78 2.19 13.49 2.31
N ALA A 79 2.77 13.83 3.46
CA ALA A 79 2.55 13.04 4.66
C ALA A 79 1.09 13.23 5.11
N PRO A 80 0.38 12.16 5.51
CA PRO A 80 -0.92 12.33 6.12
C PRO A 80 -0.77 13.17 7.40
N ALA A 81 -1.75 14.06 7.64
CA ALA A 81 -1.92 14.73 8.92
C ALA A 81 -2.30 13.73 10.02
#